data_AF-R7ETF8-F1
#
_entry.id   AF-R7ETF8-F1
#
_cell.length_a   1.000
_cell.length_b   1.000
_cell.length_c   1.000
_cell.angle_alpha   90.00
_cell.angle_beta   90.00
_cell.angle_gamma   90.00
#
_symmetry.space_group_name_H-M   'P 1'
#
loop_
_entity.id
_entity.type
_entity.pdbx_description
1 polymer ?
#
loop_
_entity_poly.entity_id
_entity_poly.type
_entity_poly.pdbx_seq_one_letter_code
_entity_poly.pdbx_strand_id
1 'polypeptide(L)'
;MMYDLQKASIWKRASAFLFDVILLSVAAVGFAFIISAVTGYDGYTKELDGIYAAAEEKYGVKLNMTEDEYRALDEAERESYDAAAKELNEDKEAARIYGTVVNLTVIIISFGFLLSYMLLEFAVPLIIGNGQTLGKKIFGICLVRTDCVRITPVMLLIRTLLGKYTIETMVPALIILMIFFGMTGIVGTAVLGLLLLTEIILIAATPAHTPIHDLLAGTAAADMASQKIFRDRDELIDCRKKLAAEEAAKSEY
;
A
#
# COMPACT_ATOMS: atom_id res chain seq x y z
N MET A 1 0.74 -25.05 22.53
CA MET A 1 1.84 -26.01 22.30
C MET A 1 2.51 -25.72 20.94
N MET A 2 3.62 -26.36 20.59
CA MET A 2 4.40 -26.09 19.35
C MET A 2 3.62 -26.20 18.03
N TYR A 3 2.40 -26.75 18.07
CA TYR A 3 1.45 -26.92 16.96
C TYR A 3 0.31 -25.89 16.93
N ASP A 4 0.27 -24.98 17.92
CA ASP A 4 -0.56 -23.77 17.89
C ASP A 4 0.28 -22.60 17.38
N LEU A 5 -0.38 -21.59 16.80
CA LEU A 5 0.27 -20.43 16.22
C LEU A 5 1.15 -19.69 17.26
N GLN A 6 2.46 -19.79 17.08
CA GLN A 6 3.47 -19.09 17.88
C GLN A 6 3.71 -17.71 17.28
N LYS A 7 2.90 -16.73 17.69
CA LYS A 7 2.93 -15.38 17.12
C LYS A 7 4.28 -14.70 17.35
N ALA A 8 4.79 -14.05 16.32
CA ALA A 8 5.93 -13.16 16.47
C ALA A 8 5.56 -11.97 17.37
N SER A 9 6.52 -11.49 18.17
CA SER A 9 6.29 -10.31 19.01
C SER A 9 5.92 -9.08 18.17
N ILE A 10 5.06 -8.22 18.70
CA ILE A 10 4.59 -7.01 17.99
C ILE A 10 5.79 -6.14 17.58
N TRP A 11 6.80 -6.00 18.45
CA TRP A 11 8.02 -5.26 18.15
C TRP A 11 8.79 -5.84 16.96
N LYS A 12 9.01 -7.16 16.91
CA LYS A 12 9.66 -7.80 15.75
C LYS A 12 8.86 -7.57 14.47
N ARG A 13 7.53 -7.70 14.54
CA ARG A 13 6.63 -7.47 13.39
C ARG A 13 6.71 -6.02 12.89
N ALA A 14 6.71 -5.05 13.80
CA ALA A 14 6.83 -3.64 13.47
C ALA A 14 8.19 -3.30 12.85
N SER A 15 9.29 -3.83 13.40
CA SER A 15 10.64 -3.62 12.84
C SER A 15 10.79 -4.25 11.46
N ALA A 16 10.30 -5.48 11.26
CA ALA A 16 10.30 -6.13 9.95
C ALA A 16 9.47 -5.34 8.93
N PHE A 17 8.29 -4.88 9.33
CA PHE A 17 7.42 -4.05 8.48
C PHE A 17 8.10 -2.74 8.09
N LEU A 18 8.70 -2.02 9.03
CA LEU A 18 9.41 -0.76 8.74
C LEU A 18 10.52 -0.96 7.71
N PHE A 19 11.31 -2.03 7.86
CA PHE A 19 12.36 -2.35 6.89
C PHE A 19 11.80 -2.68 5.51
N ASP A 20 10.73 -3.49 5.45
CA ASP A 20 10.06 -3.83 4.19
C ASP A 20 9.47 -2.58 3.51
N VAL A 21 8.90 -1.63 4.26
CA VAL A 21 8.39 -0.35 3.75
C VAL A 21 9.50 0.49 3.14
N ILE A 22 10.67 0.57 3.79
CA ILE A 22 11.82 1.32 3.24
C ILE A 22 12.24 0.73 1.89
N LEU A 23 12.39 -0.59 1.81
CA LEU A 23 12.76 -1.25 0.56
C LEU A 23 11.69 -1.07 -0.52
N LEU A 24 10.42 -1.14 -0.13
CA LEU A 24 9.30 -0.95 -1.04
C LEU A 24 9.25 0.46 -1.60
N SER A 25 9.46 1.48 -0.77
CA SER A 25 9.55 2.88 -1.21
C SER A 25 10.70 3.09 -2.19
N VAL A 26 11.87 2.52 -1.93
CA VAL A 26 13.03 2.62 -2.85
C VAL A 26 12.71 1.94 -4.19
N ALA A 27 12.13 0.74 -4.17
CA ALA A 27 11.73 0.05 -5.39
C ALA A 27 10.64 0.83 -6.16
N ALA A 28 9.65 1.40 -5.46
CA ALA A 28 8.55 2.14 -6.06
C ALA A 28 9.04 3.39 -6.76
N VAL A 29 9.93 4.15 -6.13
CA VAL A 29 10.58 5.32 -6.76
C VAL A 29 11.42 4.89 -7.96
N GLY A 30 12.16 3.78 -7.86
CA GLY A 30 12.95 3.25 -8.97
C GLY A 30 12.09 2.88 -10.18
N PHE A 31 10.99 2.17 -9.98
CA PHE A 31 10.04 1.86 -11.06
C PHE A 31 9.33 3.10 -11.59
N ALA A 32 8.91 4.01 -10.71
CA ALA A 32 8.28 5.26 -11.12
C ALA A 32 9.21 6.10 -12.01
N PHE A 33 10.50 6.17 -11.68
CA PHE A 33 11.50 6.84 -12.51
C PHE A 33 11.61 6.21 -13.91
N ILE A 34 11.67 4.87 -13.99
CA ILE A 34 11.73 4.17 -15.28
C ILE A 34 10.46 4.43 -16.10
N ILE A 35 9.28 4.34 -15.48
CA ILE A 35 8.00 4.57 -16.17
C ILE A 35 7.93 6.02 -16.63
N SER A 36 8.29 6.99 -15.80
CA SER A 36 8.34 8.42 -16.15
C SER A 36 9.21 8.67 -17.39
N ALA A 37 10.40 8.07 -17.43
CA ALA A 37 11.32 8.18 -18.57
C ALA A 37 10.75 7.56 -19.85
N VAL A 38 10.05 6.42 -19.76
CA VAL A 38 9.44 5.73 -20.91
C VAL A 38 8.21 6.48 -21.43
N THR A 39 7.42 7.11 -20.55
CA THR A 39 6.18 7.81 -20.93
C THR A 39 6.42 9.27 -21.33
N GLY A 40 7.60 9.82 -21.08
CA GLY A 40 7.91 11.23 -21.36
C GLY A 40 7.19 12.20 -20.42
N TYR A 41 6.83 11.74 -19.21
CA TYR A 41 6.06 12.50 -18.22
C TYR A 41 6.67 13.88 -17.93
N ASP A 42 7.98 13.95 -17.73
CA ASP A 42 8.71 15.20 -17.46
C ASP A 42 8.59 16.25 -18.58
N GLY A 43 8.29 15.82 -19.82
CA GLY A 43 8.04 16.72 -20.94
C GLY A 43 6.67 17.38 -20.81
N TYR A 44 5.63 16.57 -20.57
CA TYR A 44 4.26 17.05 -20.40
C TYR A 44 4.09 17.94 -19.18
N THR A 45 4.78 17.65 -18.07
CA THR A 45 4.74 18.50 -16.88
C THR A 45 5.37 19.86 -17.14
N LYS A 46 6.54 19.92 -17.80
CA LYS A 46 7.17 21.20 -18.17
C LYS A 46 6.31 22.04 -19.11
N GLU A 47 5.64 21.39 -20.06
CA GLU A 47 4.72 22.06 -20.99
C GLU A 47 3.53 22.65 -20.23
N LEU A 48 2.95 21.87 -19.31
CA LEU A 48 1.88 22.33 -18.43
C LEU A 48 2.32 23.51 -17.56
N ASP A 49 3.46 23.39 -16.88
CA ASP A 49 4.01 24.44 -16.02
C ASP A 49 4.23 25.74 -16.80
N GLY A 50 4.68 25.64 -18.07
CA GLY A 50 4.85 26.79 -18.96
C GLY A 50 3.52 27.49 -19.30
N ILE A 51 2.46 26.72 -19.55
CA ILE A 51 1.12 27.27 -19.82
C ILE A 51 0.57 28.00 -18.59
N TYR A 52 0.67 27.40 -17.41
CA TYR A 52 0.23 28.02 -16.16
C TYR A 52 1.04 29.27 -15.84
N ALA A 53 2.38 29.22 -15.97
CA ALA A 53 3.24 30.37 -15.73
C ALA A 53 2.93 31.55 -16.67
N ALA A 54 2.63 31.29 -17.95
CA ALA A 54 2.24 32.33 -18.90
C ALA A 54 0.91 32.99 -18.53
N ALA A 55 -0.06 32.21 -18.03
CA ALA A 55 -1.33 32.75 -17.54
C ALA A 55 -1.15 33.56 -16.24
N GLU A 56 -0.33 33.07 -15.29
CA GLU A 56 0.00 33.79 -14.06
C GLU A 56 0.68 35.14 -14.36
N GLU A 57 1.62 35.18 -15.30
CA GLU A 57 2.31 36.41 -15.70
C GLU A 57 1.36 37.40 -16.42
N LYS A 58 0.49 36.90 -17.30
CA LYS A 58 -0.47 37.72 -18.06
C LYS A 58 -1.50 38.41 -17.16
N TYR A 59 -1.98 37.70 -16.14
CA TYR A 59 -3.03 38.20 -15.24
C TYR A 59 -2.50 38.73 -13.91
N GLY A 60 -1.21 38.55 -13.62
CA GLY A 60 -0.60 38.99 -12.36
C GLY A 60 -1.11 38.23 -11.13
N VAL A 61 -1.57 36.98 -11.31
CA VAL A 61 -2.20 36.16 -10.27
C VAL A 61 -1.41 34.87 -10.05
N LYS A 62 -1.62 34.21 -8.91
CA LYS A 62 -1.14 32.85 -8.65
C LYS A 62 -2.31 31.88 -8.78
N LEU A 63 -2.26 30.93 -9.71
CA LEU A 63 -3.35 30.00 -9.97
C LEU A 63 -3.41 28.86 -8.94
N ASN A 64 -2.30 28.59 -8.25
CA ASN A 64 -2.24 27.63 -7.16
C ASN A 64 -2.53 28.31 -5.82
N MET A 65 -3.82 28.54 -5.53
CA MET A 65 -4.28 29.11 -4.25
C MET A 65 -5.43 28.30 -3.65
N THR A 66 -5.47 28.28 -2.32
CA THR A 66 -6.55 27.66 -1.55
C THR A 66 -7.83 28.51 -1.59
N GLU A 67 -8.96 27.91 -1.26
CA GLU A 67 -10.25 28.63 -1.23
C GLU A 67 -10.26 29.80 -0.23
N ASP A 68 -9.56 29.65 0.89
CA ASP A 68 -9.40 30.72 1.89
C ASP A 68 -8.50 31.85 1.39
N GLU A 69 -7.43 31.53 0.65
CA GLU A 69 -6.57 32.53 0.00
C GLU A 69 -7.33 33.29 -1.09
N TYR A 70 -8.12 32.60 -1.92
CA TYR A 70 -8.98 33.21 -2.92
C TYR A 70 -10.00 34.17 -2.29
N ARG A 71 -10.63 33.79 -1.17
CA ARG A 71 -11.59 34.65 -0.46
C ARG A 71 -10.94 35.88 0.18
N ALA A 72 -9.65 35.81 0.49
CA ALA A 72 -8.88 36.89 1.08
C ALA A 72 -8.37 37.92 0.05
N LEU A 73 -8.37 37.59 -1.24
CA LEU A 73 -8.01 38.50 -2.33
C LEU A 73 -8.93 39.71 -2.39
N ASP A 74 -8.41 40.83 -2.91
CA ASP A 74 -9.25 41.97 -3.25
C ASP A 74 -10.21 41.65 -4.41
N GLU A 75 -11.16 42.54 -4.69
CA GLU A 75 -12.17 42.31 -5.73
C GLU A 75 -11.58 42.32 -7.15
N ALA A 76 -10.54 43.12 -7.40
CA ALA A 76 -9.86 43.22 -8.69
C ALA A 76 -8.89 42.05 -8.96
N GLU A 77 -8.23 41.55 -7.92
CA GLU A 77 -7.40 40.34 -7.94
C GLU A 77 -8.27 39.10 -8.17
N ARG A 78 -9.45 39.02 -7.56
CA ARG A 78 -10.42 37.94 -7.83
C ARG A 78 -10.90 37.95 -9.27
N GLU A 79 -11.23 39.12 -9.81
CA GLU A 79 -11.65 39.23 -11.22
C GLU A 79 -10.53 38.81 -12.19
N SER A 80 -9.29 39.17 -11.89
CA SER A 80 -8.10 38.77 -12.66
C SER A 80 -7.86 37.26 -12.58
N TYR A 81 -8.07 36.67 -11.40
CA TYR A 81 -7.98 35.23 -11.18
C TYR A 81 -9.05 34.46 -11.94
N ASP A 82 -10.31 34.89 -11.84
CA ASP A 82 -11.44 34.26 -12.52
C ASP A 82 -11.27 34.33 -14.05
N ALA A 83 -10.73 35.44 -14.56
CA ALA A 83 -10.42 35.60 -15.97
C ALA A 83 -9.31 34.64 -16.43
N ALA A 84 -8.21 34.52 -15.67
CA ALA A 84 -7.13 33.58 -15.95
C ALA A 84 -7.61 32.11 -15.91
N ALA A 85 -8.39 31.75 -14.89
CA ALA A 85 -8.95 30.42 -14.74
C ALA A 85 -9.94 30.08 -15.87
N LYS A 86 -10.74 31.05 -16.30
CA LYS A 86 -11.66 30.87 -17.43
C LYS A 86 -10.92 30.63 -18.74
N GLU A 87 -9.88 31.42 -19.04
CA GLU A 87 -9.08 31.23 -20.27
C GLU A 87 -8.43 29.85 -20.30
N LEU A 88 -7.82 29.42 -19.18
CA LEU A 88 -7.21 28.09 -19.09
C LEU A 88 -8.21 26.95 -19.22
N ASN A 89 -9.42 27.12 -18.68
CA ASN A 89 -10.49 26.11 -18.82
C ASN A 89 -11.07 26.05 -20.23
N GLU A 90 -11.07 27.16 -20.97
CA GLU A 90 -11.51 27.23 -22.37
C GLU A 90 -10.42 26.75 -23.36
N ASP A 91 -9.16 26.78 -22.94
CA ASP A 91 -8.02 26.26 -23.71
C ASP A 91 -8.03 24.72 -23.75
N LYS A 92 -8.43 24.19 -24.91
CA LYS A 92 -8.48 22.75 -25.19
C LYS A 92 -7.11 22.08 -25.13
N GLU A 93 -6.04 22.80 -25.46
CA GLU A 93 -4.68 22.27 -25.42
C GLU A 93 -4.20 22.16 -23.97
N ALA A 94 -4.39 23.21 -23.16
CA ALA A 94 -4.11 23.18 -21.73
C ALA A 94 -4.87 22.04 -21.03
N ALA A 95 -6.17 21.90 -21.28
CA ALA A 95 -6.99 20.83 -20.72
C ALA A 95 -6.52 19.42 -21.14
N ARG A 96 -6.07 19.26 -22.39
CA ARG A 96 -5.53 17.99 -22.90
C ARG A 96 -4.21 17.62 -22.21
N ILE A 97 -3.29 18.58 -22.08
CA ILE A 97 -1.98 18.38 -21.46
C ILE A 97 -2.16 18.09 -19.97
N TYR A 98 -3.01 18.87 -19.28
CA TYR A 98 -3.39 18.61 -17.89
C TYR A 98 -3.92 17.18 -17.70
N GLY A 99 -4.90 16.77 -18.51
CA GLY A 99 -5.45 15.42 -18.46
C GLY A 99 -4.41 14.33 -18.72
N THR A 100 -3.45 14.59 -19.60
CA THR A 100 -2.33 13.68 -19.88
C THR A 100 -1.41 13.55 -18.67
N VAL A 101 -1.03 14.66 -18.04
CA VAL A 101 -0.22 14.67 -16.81
C VAL A 101 -0.92 13.92 -15.68
N VAL A 102 -2.21 14.16 -15.44
CA VAL A 102 -2.98 13.44 -14.41
C VAL A 102 -3.01 11.94 -14.71
N ASN A 103 -3.34 11.54 -15.94
CA ASN A 103 -3.40 10.12 -16.32
C ASN A 103 -2.04 9.42 -16.17
N LEU A 104 -0.96 10.06 -16.63
CA LEU A 104 0.38 9.51 -16.49
C LEU A 104 0.81 9.43 -15.02
N THR A 105 0.45 10.42 -14.19
CA THR A 105 0.71 10.39 -12.75
C THR A 105 0.06 9.17 -12.10
N VAL A 106 -1.23 8.92 -12.41
CA VAL A 106 -1.96 7.74 -11.94
C VAL A 106 -1.29 6.45 -12.41
N ILE A 107 -0.89 6.35 -13.68
CA ILE A 107 -0.20 5.18 -14.24
C ILE A 107 1.13 4.94 -13.53
N ILE A 108 1.98 5.97 -13.41
CA ILE A 108 3.30 5.89 -12.79
C ILE A 108 3.18 5.41 -11.34
N ILE A 109 2.29 6.00 -10.56
CA ILE A 109 2.06 5.61 -9.16
C ILE A 109 1.53 4.16 -9.08
N SER A 110 0.50 3.84 -9.87
CA SER A 110 -0.16 2.52 -9.82
C SER A 110 0.81 1.40 -10.21
N PHE A 111 1.46 1.53 -11.36
CA PHE A 111 2.40 0.52 -11.83
C PHE A 111 3.71 0.52 -11.04
N GLY A 112 4.17 1.68 -10.56
CA GLY A 112 5.35 1.77 -9.69
C GLY A 112 5.15 0.98 -8.39
N PHE A 113 4.01 1.15 -7.71
CA PHE A 113 3.67 0.33 -6.56
C PHE A 113 3.45 -1.13 -6.93
N LEU A 114 2.67 -1.42 -7.97
CA LEU A 114 2.37 -2.79 -8.38
C LEU A 114 3.63 -3.62 -8.62
N LEU A 115 4.57 -3.09 -9.41
CA LEU A 115 5.83 -3.77 -9.73
C LEU A 115 6.69 -3.96 -8.46
N SER A 116 6.68 -2.99 -7.55
CA SER A 116 7.39 -3.08 -6.27
C SER A 116 6.84 -4.18 -5.36
N TYR A 117 5.51 -4.24 -5.22
CA TYR A 117 4.84 -5.30 -4.47
C TYR A 117 5.09 -6.66 -5.10
N MET A 118 5.00 -6.77 -6.42
CA MET A 118 5.27 -8.01 -7.13
C MET A 118 6.72 -8.48 -6.94
N LEU A 119 7.68 -7.56 -6.91
CA LEU A 119 9.08 -7.89 -6.67
C LEU A 119 9.34 -8.30 -5.21
N LEU A 120 9.00 -7.44 -4.26
CA LEU A 120 9.45 -7.57 -2.86
C LEU A 120 8.52 -8.39 -1.98
N GLU A 121 7.22 -8.39 -2.26
CA GLU A 121 6.19 -9.03 -1.43
C GLU A 121 5.61 -10.29 -2.08
N PHE A 122 5.95 -10.58 -3.34
CA PHE A 122 5.58 -11.82 -4.01
C PHE A 122 6.79 -12.63 -4.49
N ALA A 123 7.63 -12.08 -5.37
CA ALA A 123 8.76 -12.83 -5.93
C ALA A 123 9.81 -13.19 -4.86
N VAL A 124 10.19 -12.25 -4.01
CA VAL A 124 11.16 -12.50 -2.92
C VAL A 124 10.69 -13.60 -1.95
N PRO A 125 9.44 -13.57 -1.42
CA PRO A 125 8.92 -14.66 -0.59
C PRO A 125 8.88 -16.03 -1.26
N LEU A 126 8.68 -16.08 -2.59
CA LEU A 126 8.73 -17.34 -3.34
C LEU A 126 10.16 -17.90 -3.42
N ILE A 127 11.16 -17.03 -3.56
CA ILE A 127 12.58 -17.42 -3.65
C ILE A 127 13.13 -17.81 -2.28
N ILE A 128 12.83 -17.04 -1.24
CA ILE A 128 13.30 -17.30 0.14
C ILE A 128 12.59 -18.50 0.76
N GLY A 129 11.33 -18.72 0.39
CA GLY A 129 10.47 -19.72 0.99
C GLY A 129 9.83 -19.25 2.31
N ASN A 130 8.92 -20.08 2.84
CA ASN A 130 8.16 -19.81 4.07
C ASN A 130 7.41 -18.45 4.11
N GLY A 131 7.15 -17.85 2.94
CA GLY A 131 6.46 -16.57 2.83
C GLY A 131 7.19 -15.38 3.41
N GLN A 132 8.52 -15.45 3.50
CA GLN A 132 9.33 -14.43 4.14
C GLN A 132 9.72 -13.33 3.16
N THR A 133 9.38 -12.09 3.49
CA THR A 133 10.01 -10.89 2.92
C THR A 133 11.42 -10.71 3.48
N LEU A 134 12.19 -9.76 2.94
CA LEU A 134 13.55 -9.51 3.41
C LEU A 134 13.59 -9.09 4.88
N GLY A 135 12.70 -8.18 5.29
CA GLY A 135 12.56 -7.76 6.69
C GLY A 135 12.18 -8.95 7.58
N LYS A 136 11.16 -9.71 7.19
CA LYS A 136 10.75 -10.91 7.96
C LYS A 136 11.88 -11.92 8.10
N LYS A 137 12.71 -12.12 7.08
CA LYS A 137 13.88 -13.00 7.16
C LYS A 137 14.90 -12.50 8.18
N ILE A 138 15.24 -11.21 8.16
CA ILE A 138 16.20 -10.60 9.08
C ILE A 138 15.74 -10.72 10.54
N PHE A 139 14.44 -10.50 10.80
CA PHE A 139 13.88 -10.54 12.15
C PHE A 139 13.42 -11.94 12.60
N GLY A 140 13.68 -12.99 11.82
CA GLY A 140 13.34 -14.37 12.17
C GLY A 140 11.84 -14.64 12.24
N ILE A 141 11.05 -14.02 11.35
CA ILE A 141 9.60 -14.15 11.26
C ILE A 141 9.26 -15.01 10.04
N CYS A 142 8.37 -15.98 10.19
CA CYS A 142 7.81 -16.75 9.08
C CYS A 142 6.32 -16.44 8.87
N LEU A 143 5.82 -16.74 7.67
CA LEU A 143 4.40 -16.61 7.35
C LEU A 143 3.79 -18.00 7.21
N VAL A 144 2.76 -18.26 8.00
CA VAL A 144 2.03 -19.53 8.01
C VAL A 144 0.55 -19.29 7.79
N ARG A 145 -0.18 -20.31 7.34
CA ARG A 145 -1.65 -20.28 7.39
C ARG A 145 -2.09 -20.29 8.86
N THR A 146 -3.29 -19.79 9.15
CA THR A 146 -3.82 -19.74 10.52
C THR A 146 -3.91 -21.11 11.21
N ASP A 147 -3.94 -22.21 10.46
CA ASP A 147 -3.89 -23.59 10.97
C ASP A 147 -2.45 -24.17 11.04
N CYS A 148 -1.42 -23.34 10.96
CA CYS A 148 0.02 -23.69 11.02
C CYS A 148 0.56 -24.50 9.83
N VAL A 149 -0.22 -24.64 8.76
CA VAL A 149 0.22 -25.26 7.51
C VAL A 149 0.97 -24.25 6.65
N ARG A 150 1.89 -24.76 5.82
CA ARG A 150 2.60 -23.98 4.82
C ARG A 150 1.63 -23.23 3.91
N ILE A 151 1.93 -21.95 3.69
CA ILE A 151 1.17 -21.11 2.76
C ILE A 151 1.38 -21.54 1.32
N THR A 152 0.37 -21.31 0.48
CA THR A 152 0.47 -21.56 -0.96
C THR A 152 0.86 -20.28 -1.71
N PRO A 153 1.46 -20.39 -2.91
CA PRO A 153 1.73 -19.24 -3.76
C PRO A 153 0.50 -18.39 -4.08
N VAL A 154 -0.68 -19.02 -4.22
CA VAL A 154 -1.94 -18.31 -4.47
C VAL A 154 -2.34 -17.44 -3.27
N MET A 155 -2.17 -17.95 -2.04
CA MET A 155 -2.43 -17.15 -0.83
C MET A 155 -1.47 -15.96 -0.75
N LEU A 156 -0.18 -16.15 -1.09
CA LEU A 156 0.77 -15.05 -1.20
C LEU A 156 0.34 -14.01 -2.24
N LEU A 157 -0.15 -14.45 -3.40
CA LEU A 157 -0.63 -13.55 -4.44
C LEU A 157 -1.84 -12.73 -3.98
N ILE A 158 -2.84 -13.37 -3.36
CA ILE A 158 -4.03 -12.70 -2.79
C ILE A 158 -3.61 -11.68 -1.73
N ARG A 159 -2.72 -12.08 -0.83
CA ARG A 159 -2.16 -11.22 0.22
C ARG A 159 -1.50 -9.97 -0.36
N THR A 160 -0.68 -10.14 -1.39
CA THR A 160 0.12 -9.07 -1.96
C THR A 160 -0.70 -8.16 -2.88
N LEU A 161 -1.48 -8.72 -3.80
CA LEU A 161 -2.26 -7.95 -4.77
C LEU A 161 -3.54 -7.38 -4.18
N LEU A 162 -4.40 -8.22 -3.60
CA LEU A 162 -5.72 -7.76 -3.12
C LEU A 162 -5.60 -7.05 -1.78
N GLY A 163 -4.85 -7.64 -0.85
CA GLY A 163 -4.64 -7.07 0.47
C GLY A 163 -3.79 -5.80 0.44
N LYS A 164 -2.47 -5.99 0.29
CA LYS A 164 -1.50 -4.91 0.46
C LYS A 164 -1.57 -3.84 -0.64
N TYR A 165 -1.48 -4.27 -1.90
CA TYR A 165 -1.43 -3.34 -3.03
C TYR A 165 -2.77 -2.63 -3.21
N THR A 166 -3.87 -3.35 -3.44
CA THR A 166 -5.16 -2.72 -3.77
C THR A 166 -5.77 -1.98 -2.58
N ILE A 167 -6.01 -2.67 -1.47
CA ILE A 167 -6.81 -2.12 -0.37
C ILE A 167 -5.97 -1.21 0.54
N GLU A 168 -4.83 -1.69 1.02
CA GLU A 168 -4.05 -0.96 2.03
C GLU A 168 -3.22 0.19 1.43
N THR A 169 -2.89 0.13 0.12
CA THR A 169 -1.99 1.12 -0.50
C THR A 169 -2.66 1.94 -1.59
N MET A 170 -3.22 1.31 -2.62
CA MET A 170 -3.75 2.01 -3.79
C MET A 170 -5.00 2.82 -3.48
N VAL A 171 -5.94 2.28 -2.70
CA VAL A 171 -7.12 3.05 -2.30
C VAL A 171 -6.71 4.32 -1.55
N PRO A 172 -5.86 4.27 -0.50
CA PRO A 172 -5.37 5.49 0.14
C PRO A 172 -4.57 6.41 -0.79
N ALA A 173 -3.64 5.86 -1.58
CA ALA A 173 -2.79 6.65 -2.47
C ALA A 173 -3.60 7.41 -3.53
N LEU A 174 -4.61 6.76 -4.11
CA LEU A 174 -5.49 7.40 -5.08
C LEU A 174 -6.36 8.47 -4.43
N ILE A 175 -6.90 8.25 -3.22
CA ILE A 175 -7.67 9.29 -2.53
C ILE A 175 -6.77 10.49 -2.22
N ILE A 176 -5.53 10.27 -1.73
CA ILE A 176 -4.57 11.35 -1.50
C ILE A 176 -4.27 12.10 -2.80
N LEU A 177 -4.09 11.38 -3.91
CA LEU A 177 -3.87 11.99 -5.22
C LEU A 177 -5.09 12.81 -5.68
N MET A 178 -6.31 12.31 -5.46
CA MET A 178 -7.54 13.05 -5.78
C MET A 178 -7.70 14.30 -4.90
N ILE A 179 -7.29 14.24 -3.62
CA ILE A 179 -7.24 15.43 -2.74
C ILE A 179 -6.21 16.42 -3.27
N PHE A 180 -5.03 15.95 -3.69
CA PHE A 180 -3.96 16.79 -4.24
C PHE A 180 -4.41 17.53 -5.51
N PHE A 181 -5.15 16.89 -6.40
CA PHE A 181 -5.72 17.51 -7.59
C PHE A 181 -7.06 18.25 -7.34
N GLY A 182 -7.48 18.40 -6.09
CA GLY A 182 -8.73 19.10 -5.74
C GLY A 182 -10.02 18.40 -6.21
N MET A 183 -9.95 17.12 -6.61
CA MET A 183 -11.09 16.36 -7.15
C MET A 183 -12.01 15.79 -6.07
N THR A 184 -11.51 15.56 -4.86
CA THR A 184 -12.28 14.96 -3.75
C THR A 184 -12.33 15.89 -2.54
N GLY A 185 -13.55 16.26 -2.13
CA GLY A 185 -13.81 16.96 -0.88
C GLY A 185 -13.85 16.02 0.35
N ILE A 186 -14.63 16.40 1.36
CA ILE A 186 -14.75 15.74 2.68
C ILE A 186 -14.96 14.21 2.60
N VAL A 187 -15.62 13.73 1.55
CA VAL A 187 -15.88 12.29 1.33
C VAL A 187 -14.59 11.48 1.24
N GLY A 188 -13.58 11.96 0.51
CA GLY A 188 -12.29 11.27 0.39
C GLY A 188 -11.61 11.11 1.76
N THR A 189 -11.56 12.21 2.51
CA THR A 189 -11.00 12.23 3.88
C THR A 189 -11.75 11.30 4.82
N ALA A 190 -13.08 11.23 4.73
CA ALA A 190 -13.89 10.32 5.54
C ALA A 190 -13.60 8.84 5.23
N VAL A 191 -13.46 8.48 3.95
CA VAL A 191 -13.13 7.11 3.53
C VAL A 191 -11.74 6.71 4.03
N LEU A 192 -10.74 7.59 3.93
CA LEU A 192 -9.40 7.36 4.51
C LEU A 192 -9.46 7.10 6.01
N GLY A 193 -10.22 7.91 6.75
CA GLY A 193 -10.40 7.75 8.19
C GLY A 193 -11.06 6.42 8.57
N LEU A 194 -12.08 5.99 7.82
CA LEU A 194 -12.74 4.69 8.01
C LEU A 194 -11.82 3.51 7.71
N LEU A 195 -10.99 3.61 6.66
CA LEU A 195 -10.00 2.58 6.31
C LEU A 195 -8.97 2.42 7.44
N LEU A 196 -8.41 3.54 7.92
CA LEU A 196 -7.47 3.55 9.04
C LEU A 196 -8.10 2.98 10.31
N LEU A 197 -9.33 3.40 10.64
CA LEU A 197 -10.06 2.89 11.79
C LEU A 197 -10.32 1.38 11.69
N THR A 198 -10.62 0.88 10.49
CA THR A 198 -10.81 -0.55 10.23
C THR A 198 -9.51 -1.32 10.48
N GLU A 199 -8.37 -0.82 10.01
CA GLU A 199 -7.06 -1.45 10.29
C GLU A 199 -6.75 -1.48 11.78
N ILE A 200 -6.97 -0.38 12.51
CA ILE A 200 -6.76 -0.31 13.95
C ILE A 200 -7.64 -1.35 14.67
N ILE A 201 -8.92 -1.44 14.31
CA ILE A 201 -9.84 -2.42 14.89
C ILE A 201 -9.38 -3.85 14.58
N LEU A 202 -8.97 -4.16 13.36
CA LEU A 202 -8.51 -5.50 13.01
C LEU A 202 -7.22 -5.87 13.74
N ILE A 203 -6.27 -4.94 13.87
CA ILE A 203 -5.06 -5.19 14.64
C ILE A 203 -5.38 -5.37 16.13
N ALA A 204 -6.33 -4.63 16.70
CA ALA A 204 -6.67 -4.71 18.12
C ALA A 204 -7.58 -5.90 18.48
N ALA A 205 -8.60 -6.18 17.68
CA ALA A 205 -9.69 -7.10 18.01
C ALA A 205 -9.49 -8.53 17.47
N THR A 206 -8.69 -8.71 16.41
CA THR A 206 -8.49 -10.05 15.86
C THR A 206 -7.50 -10.83 16.72
N PRO A 207 -7.76 -12.11 17.09
CA PRO A 207 -6.88 -12.88 17.96
C PRO A 207 -5.43 -12.93 17.47
N ALA A 208 -5.19 -12.88 16.15
CA ALA A 208 -3.86 -12.90 15.56
C ALA A 208 -3.22 -11.51 15.35
N HIS A 209 -3.88 -10.42 15.77
CA HIS A 209 -3.48 -9.03 15.52
C HIS A 209 -3.12 -8.83 14.03
N THR A 210 -4.03 -9.24 13.14
CA THR A 210 -3.78 -9.33 11.70
C THR A 210 -4.32 -8.10 10.98
N PRO A 211 -3.51 -7.47 10.12
CA PRO A 211 -3.99 -6.46 9.17
C PRO A 211 -4.89 -7.07 8.10
N ILE A 212 -5.54 -6.22 7.28
CA ILE A 212 -6.52 -6.63 6.26
C ILE A 212 -5.93 -7.68 5.31
N HIS A 213 -4.70 -7.48 4.84
CA HIS A 213 -4.06 -8.39 3.90
C HIS A 213 -3.84 -9.80 4.46
N ASP A 214 -3.52 -9.92 5.74
CA ASP A 214 -3.31 -11.21 6.41
C ASP A 214 -4.65 -11.92 6.64
N LEU A 215 -5.70 -11.16 6.97
CA LEU A 215 -7.07 -11.68 7.13
C LEU A 215 -7.61 -12.24 5.81
N LEU A 216 -7.49 -11.48 4.72
CA LEU A 216 -7.96 -11.89 3.38
C LEU A 216 -7.25 -13.14 2.88
N ALA A 217 -5.96 -13.26 3.16
CA ALA A 217 -5.16 -14.42 2.75
C ALA A 217 -5.26 -15.60 3.73
N GLY A 218 -5.89 -15.44 4.89
CA GLY A 218 -5.90 -16.47 5.94
C GLY A 218 -4.50 -16.80 6.46
N THR A 219 -3.60 -15.82 6.50
CA THR A 219 -2.20 -15.98 6.93
C THR A 219 -1.91 -15.25 8.23
N ALA A 220 -0.92 -15.72 8.98
CA ALA A 220 -0.45 -15.06 10.18
C ALA A 220 1.08 -15.09 10.29
N ALA A 221 1.65 -14.05 10.89
CA ALA A 221 3.08 -13.94 11.16
C ALA A 221 3.45 -14.69 12.45
N ALA A 222 4.36 -15.66 12.33
CA ALA A 222 4.81 -16.50 13.43
C ALA A 222 6.33 -16.34 13.67
N ASP A 223 6.77 -16.59 14.90
CA ASP A 223 8.18 -16.59 15.23
C ASP A 223 8.83 -17.88 14.72
N MET A 224 9.84 -17.73 13.86
CA MET A 224 10.42 -18.87 13.14
C MET A 224 11.17 -19.84 14.06
N ALA A 225 11.67 -19.38 15.22
CA ALA A 225 12.42 -20.22 16.14
C ALA A 225 11.51 -21.19 16.92
N SER A 226 10.26 -20.80 17.17
CA SER A 226 9.30 -21.60 17.95
C SER A 226 8.19 -22.24 17.10
N GLN A 227 7.96 -21.76 15.88
CA GLN A 227 6.89 -22.25 15.01
C GLN A 227 7.31 -23.50 14.22
N LYS A 228 6.61 -24.61 14.44
CA LYS A 228 6.65 -25.75 13.52
C LYS A 228 5.73 -25.48 12.32
N ILE A 229 6.26 -25.55 11.11
CA ILE A 229 5.50 -25.36 9.86
C ILE A 229 5.20 -26.73 9.26
N PHE A 230 3.92 -27.11 9.22
CA PHE A 230 3.49 -28.38 8.64
C PHE A 230 3.39 -28.26 7.12
N ARG A 231 3.78 -29.31 6.40
CA ARG A 231 3.70 -29.35 4.93
C ARG A 231 2.26 -29.40 4.44
N ASP A 232 1.45 -30.20 5.10
CA ASP A 232 0.03 -30.41 4.80
C ASP A 232 -0.79 -30.61 6.09
N ARG A 233 -2.11 -30.80 5.94
CA ARG A 233 -3.01 -31.02 7.06
C ARG A 233 -2.85 -32.41 7.68
N ASP A 234 -2.39 -33.39 6.92
CA ASP A 234 -2.25 -34.76 7.41
C ASP A 234 -1.07 -34.84 8.37
N GLU A 235 0.05 -34.16 8.07
CA GLU A 235 1.20 -34.03 8.95
C GLU A 235 0.83 -33.33 10.28
N LEU A 236 -0.05 -32.32 10.23
CA LEU A 236 -0.59 -31.66 11.42
C LEU A 236 -1.42 -32.63 12.27
N ILE A 237 -2.33 -33.38 11.65
CA ILE A 237 -3.20 -34.34 12.32
C ILE A 237 -2.37 -35.46 12.96
N ASP A 238 -1.40 -36.00 12.24
CA ASP A 238 -0.52 -37.06 12.74
C ASP A 238 0.35 -36.58 13.90
N CYS A 239 0.85 -35.35 13.84
CA CYS A 239 1.57 -34.74 14.96
C CYS A 239 0.68 -34.62 16.19
N ARG A 240 -0.58 -34.17 16.03
CA ARG A 240 -1.55 -34.09 17.14
C ARG A 240 -1.87 -35.46 17.73
N LYS A 241 -2.06 -36.49 16.88
CA LYS A 241 -2.32 -37.86 17.33
C LYS A 241 -1.18 -38.43 18.15
N LYS A 242 0.08 -38.23 17.72
CA LYS A 242 1.26 -38.70 18.45
C LYS A 242 1.37 -38.07 19.83
N LEU A 243 1.17 -36.77 19.92
CA LEU A 243 1.24 -36.03 21.19
C LEU A 243 0.09 -36.40 22.14
N ALA A 244 -1.13 -36.53 21.62
CA ALA A 244 -2.26 -37.00 22.42
C ALA A 244 -2.02 -38.42 22.96
N ALA A 245 -1.39 -39.30 22.17
CA ALA A 245 -1.01 -40.64 22.61
C ALA A 245 0.11 -40.61 23.68
N GLU A 246 1.09 -39.70 23.56
CA GLU A 246 2.14 -39.51 24.57
C GLU A 246 1.59 -38.90 25.88
N GLU A 247 0.64 -37.98 25.80
CA GLU A 247 -0.04 -37.42 26.98
C GLU A 247 -0.91 -38.46 27.67
N ALA A 248 -1.68 -39.25 26.91
CA ALA A 248 -2.46 -40.36 27.46
C ALA A 248 -1.55 -41.38 28.16
N ALA A 249 -0.44 -41.77 27.53
CA ALA A 249 0.54 -42.70 28.12
C ALA A 249 1.24 -42.14 29.38
N LYS A 250 1.36 -40.82 29.52
CA LYS A 250 1.88 -40.17 30.74
C LYS A 250 0.84 -40.04 31.84
N SER A 251 -0.45 -40.02 31.50
CA SER A 251 -1.54 -39.96 32.49
C SER A 251 -1.92 -41.31 33.11
N GLU A 252 -1.43 -42.42 32.54
CA GLU A 252 -1.62 -43.78 33.07
C GLU A 252 -0.57 -44.19 34.13
N TYR A 253 0.40 -43.31 34.46
CA TYR A 253 1.37 -43.45 35.54
C TYR A 253 1.16 -42.41 36.64
#